data_AF-A0A6V7I120-F1
#
_entry.id   AF-A0A6V7I120-F1
#
_cell.length_a   1.000
_cell.length_b   1.000
_cell.length_c   1.000
_cell.angle_alpha   90.00
_cell.angle_beta   90.00
_cell.angle_gamma   90.00
#
_symmetry.space_group_name_H-M   'P 1'
#
loop_
_entity.id
_entity.type
_entity.pdbx_description
1 polymer ?
#
loop_
_entity_poly.entity_id
_entity_poly.type
_entity_poly.pdbx_seq_one_letter_code
_entity_poly.pdbx_strand_id
1 'polypeptide(L)'
;VKEVALSFQSKMANMSIGGAHQREREGHTLMNADVIATTLSSCYTFQMENLFGQASEKIPVCIVDEAAQATELGTLIPLMLGVNTLILVGDPKQLPPTVISEIAKDRGLDESLFYRARRNFEIEKNDPILMLDTQYRMVEEIVRWPNMFFYRGSLKTDSNVAPLPFLHYRVLHHSSHQESNDSNMGEARLVMKLVQGMVEELLKDPEHENATIGIITPYRRQRRILMEMLRDRYKLLEDKFEKPKKIAKNGAHNDNSFDYVSVSSPTSSNGTEIPEKNGIDLDASKVVDESGFWENEDQSTTPIHEMTLEEKVASEKEKAEQEEARRLYGKLKSIQVNTVDSFQGQERDIIIVSCVRSRGIGFVNDPNRLCVTLTRAKHTLILCGNFNTFKNNTMWRMLLVDAEIRRAYVKLRAEPTSEMIMKHVIKGKSI
;
A
#
# COMPACT_ATOMS: atom_id res chain seq x y z
N VAL A 1 -6.29 13.17 0.21
CA VAL A 1 -7.71 13.14 0.65
C VAL A 1 -7.90 13.73 2.05
N LYS A 2 -7.20 13.27 3.11
CA LYS A 2 -7.28 13.89 4.46
C LYS A 2 -6.80 15.34 4.53
N GLU A 3 -5.78 15.73 3.77
CA GLU A 3 -5.27 17.12 3.73
C GLU A 3 -6.22 18.10 3.02
N VAL A 4 -7.02 17.62 2.07
CA VAL A 4 -8.02 18.44 1.37
C VAL A 4 -9.20 18.76 2.29
N ALA A 5 -9.60 17.82 3.14
CA ALA A 5 -10.70 18.01 4.10
C ALA A 5 -10.35 18.98 5.24
N LEU A 6 -9.12 18.93 5.76
CA LEU A 6 -8.66 19.81 6.85
C LEU A 6 -8.41 21.26 6.38
N SER A 7 -7.88 21.42 5.17
CA SER A 7 -7.77 22.73 4.49
C SER A 7 -9.13 23.40 4.27
N PHE A 8 -10.16 22.60 3.98
CA PHE A 8 -11.52 23.09 3.81
C PHE A 8 -12.14 23.53 5.14
N GLN A 9 -12.02 22.73 6.20
CA GLN A 9 -12.56 23.06 7.54
C GLN A 9 -11.94 24.32 8.16
N SER A 10 -10.65 24.54 7.98
CA SER A 10 -9.98 25.73 8.52
C SER A 10 -10.37 27.03 7.79
N LYS A 11 -10.70 26.96 6.49
CA LYS A 11 -11.26 28.10 5.73
C LYS A 11 -12.73 28.40 6.07
N MET A 12 -13.50 27.38 6.46
CA MET A 12 -14.93 27.52 6.81
C MET A 12 -15.16 28.28 8.13
N ALA A 13 -14.24 28.16 9.09
CA ALA A 13 -14.37 28.78 10.41
C ALA A 13 -14.29 30.32 10.41
N ASN A 14 -13.73 30.93 9.35
CA ASN A 14 -13.52 32.38 9.25
C ASN A 14 -14.67 33.15 8.56
N MET A 15 -15.75 32.49 8.13
CA MET A 15 -16.83 33.11 7.33
C MET A 15 -18.21 32.93 7.98
N SER A 16 -18.47 33.60 9.09
CA SER A 16 -19.76 33.59 9.80
C SER A 16 -20.94 34.21 9.00
N ILE A 17 -20.68 34.80 7.83
CA ILE A 17 -21.70 35.31 6.87
C ILE A 17 -21.83 34.39 5.62
N GLY A 18 -20.94 33.39 5.47
CA GLY A 18 -20.78 32.58 4.25
C GLY A 18 -21.55 31.27 4.18
N GLY A 19 -22.09 30.76 5.29
CA GLY A 19 -22.68 29.41 5.35
C GLY A 19 -23.97 29.23 4.53
N ALA A 20 -24.80 30.27 4.42
CA ALA A 20 -26.04 30.20 3.62
C ALA A 20 -25.76 30.17 2.12
N HIS A 21 -24.91 31.09 1.64
CA HIS A 21 -24.45 31.13 0.24
C HIS A 21 -23.70 29.86 -0.17
N GLN A 22 -22.93 29.29 0.75
CA GLN A 22 -22.26 28.01 0.49
C GLN A 22 -23.27 26.86 0.33
N ARG A 23 -24.25 26.74 1.23
CA ARG A 23 -25.28 25.69 1.14
C ARG A 23 -26.09 25.80 -0.15
N GLU A 24 -26.38 27.02 -0.59
CA GLU A 24 -27.04 27.26 -1.86
C GLU A 24 -26.18 26.78 -3.05
N ARG A 25 -24.89 27.10 -3.06
CA ARG A 25 -23.96 26.61 -4.11
C ARG A 25 -23.79 25.09 -4.09
N GLU A 26 -23.72 24.49 -2.90
CA GLU A 26 -23.68 23.04 -2.73
C GLU A 26 -24.97 22.40 -3.28
N GLY A 27 -26.14 22.95 -2.93
CA GLY A 27 -27.43 22.48 -3.43
C GLY A 27 -27.54 22.58 -4.94
N HIS A 28 -27.15 23.72 -5.52
CA HIS A 28 -27.10 23.89 -6.97
C HIS A 28 -26.13 22.90 -7.64
N THR A 29 -24.99 22.61 -7.02
CA THR A 29 -24.05 21.61 -7.56
C THR A 29 -24.66 20.21 -7.52
N LEU A 30 -25.30 19.83 -6.41
CA LEU A 30 -25.92 18.51 -6.24
C LEU A 30 -27.10 18.30 -7.19
N MET A 31 -27.96 19.30 -7.36
CA MET A 31 -29.13 19.23 -8.27
C MET A 31 -28.72 19.09 -9.74
N ASN A 32 -27.59 19.70 -10.13
CA ASN A 32 -27.08 19.64 -11.50
C ASN A 32 -26.08 18.49 -11.71
N ALA A 33 -25.82 17.65 -10.71
CA ALA A 33 -24.89 16.54 -10.85
C ALA A 33 -25.59 15.32 -11.48
N ASP A 34 -24.98 14.76 -12.52
CA ASP A 34 -25.44 13.49 -13.11
C ASP A 34 -25.17 12.29 -12.17
N VAL A 35 -24.08 12.36 -11.39
CA VAL A 35 -23.65 11.31 -10.48
C VAL A 35 -23.17 11.91 -9.16
N ILE A 36 -23.71 11.40 -8.05
CA ILE A 36 -23.30 11.75 -6.69
C ILE A 36 -22.61 10.53 -6.07
N ALA A 37 -21.32 10.65 -5.75
CA ALA A 37 -20.54 9.59 -5.10
C ALA A 37 -20.36 9.88 -3.60
N THR A 38 -20.70 8.91 -2.76
CA THR A 38 -20.64 9.01 -1.30
C THR A 38 -20.49 7.61 -0.68
N THR A 39 -20.03 7.53 0.57
CA THR A 39 -20.17 6.28 1.33
C THR A 39 -21.62 6.11 1.81
N LEU A 40 -22.00 4.88 2.15
CA LEU A 40 -23.33 4.58 2.71
C LEU A 40 -23.62 5.36 3.98
N SER A 41 -22.60 5.59 4.83
CA SER A 41 -22.78 6.31 6.10
C SER A 41 -22.91 7.82 5.93
N SER A 42 -22.42 8.40 4.83
CA SER A 42 -22.43 9.86 4.59
C SER A 42 -23.45 10.30 3.55
N CYS A 43 -24.21 9.38 2.94
CA CYS A 43 -25.14 9.74 1.88
C CYS A 43 -26.38 10.48 2.39
N TYR A 44 -26.77 10.27 3.65
CA TYR A 44 -27.91 10.92 4.26
C TYR A 44 -27.47 12.11 5.11
N THR A 45 -27.47 13.30 4.51
CA THR A 45 -27.26 14.57 5.19
C THR A 45 -28.52 15.43 5.11
N PHE A 46 -28.63 16.45 5.96
CA PHE A 46 -29.75 17.39 5.92
C PHE A 46 -29.95 18.00 4.52
N GLN A 47 -28.85 18.34 3.84
CA GLN A 47 -28.90 18.85 2.47
C GLN A 47 -29.45 17.80 1.50
N MET A 48 -28.96 16.56 1.54
CA MET A 48 -29.45 15.48 0.67
C MET A 48 -30.92 15.15 0.94
N GLU A 49 -31.34 15.13 2.20
CA GLU A 49 -32.72 14.92 2.61
C GLU A 49 -33.64 16.05 2.10
N ASN A 50 -33.23 17.31 2.25
CA ASN A 50 -34.02 18.44 1.75
C ASN A 50 -34.13 18.45 0.23
N LEU A 51 -33.06 18.11 -0.48
CA LEU A 51 -33.01 18.15 -1.94
C LEU A 51 -33.69 16.94 -2.57
N PHE A 52 -33.56 15.75 -1.99
CA PHE A 52 -33.94 14.48 -2.63
C PHE A 52 -34.88 13.59 -1.79
N GLY A 53 -35.00 13.82 -0.48
CA GLY A 53 -35.84 13.04 0.43
C GLY A 53 -37.30 13.51 0.49
N GLN A 54 -37.53 14.83 0.44
CA GLN A 54 -38.87 15.43 0.55
C GLN A 54 -39.35 16.16 -0.71
N ALA A 55 -38.43 16.50 -1.63
CA ALA A 55 -38.75 17.25 -2.85
C ALA A 55 -39.32 16.36 -3.97
N SER A 56 -39.79 16.99 -5.07
CA SER A 56 -40.26 16.29 -6.28
C SER A 56 -39.15 15.57 -7.04
N GLU A 57 -37.90 16.01 -6.92
CA GLU A 57 -36.75 15.42 -7.59
C GLU A 57 -36.13 14.34 -6.70
N LYS A 58 -36.31 13.08 -7.09
CA LYS A 58 -35.78 11.92 -6.37
C LYS A 58 -34.55 11.39 -7.06
N ILE A 59 -33.62 10.79 -6.31
CA ILE A 59 -32.54 9.98 -6.90
C ILE A 59 -33.18 8.66 -7.34
N PRO A 60 -33.37 8.38 -8.65
CA PRO A 60 -34.14 7.20 -9.06
C PRO A 60 -33.33 5.91 -8.88
N VAL A 61 -32.02 5.97 -9.13
CA VAL A 61 -31.12 4.82 -9.15
C VAL A 61 -30.00 5.01 -8.14
N CYS A 62 -29.75 3.99 -7.32
CA CYS A 62 -28.57 3.92 -6.46
C CYS A 62 -27.77 2.65 -6.80
N ILE A 63 -26.47 2.82 -7.04
CA ILE A 63 -25.52 1.73 -7.22
C ILE A 63 -24.66 1.65 -5.98
N VAL A 64 -24.64 0.49 -5.32
CA VAL A 64 -23.78 0.21 -4.18
C VAL A 64 -22.68 -0.73 -4.62
N ASP A 65 -21.46 -0.21 -4.72
CA ASP A 65 -20.26 -1.03 -4.95
C ASP A 65 -19.77 -1.66 -3.64
N GLU A 66 -19.05 -2.78 -3.74
CA GLU A 66 -18.62 -3.61 -2.61
C GLU A 66 -19.78 -3.96 -1.64
N ALA A 67 -21.00 -4.12 -2.17
CA ALA A 67 -22.23 -4.33 -1.40
C ALA A 67 -22.18 -5.58 -0.50
N ALA A 68 -21.38 -6.58 -0.87
CA ALA A 68 -21.15 -7.77 -0.04
C ALA A 68 -20.47 -7.44 1.31
N GLN A 69 -19.74 -6.31 1.39
CA GLN A 69 -19.01 -5.85 2.56
C GLN A 69 -19.79 -4.80 3.38
N ALA A 70 -21.00 -4.43 2.96
CA ALA A 70 -21.87 -3.51 3.69
C ALA A 70 -22.88 -4.26 4.56
N THR A 71 -23.11 -3.80 5.80
CA THR A 71 -24.21 -4.33 6.60
C THR A 71 -25.52 -4.02 5.90
N GLU A 72 -26.53 -4.88 6.09
CA GLU A 72 -27.86 -4.66 5.53
C GLU A 72 -28.39 -3.26 5.85
N LEU A 73 -28.32 -2.85 7.12
CA LEU A 73 -28.76 -1.52 7.55
C LEU A 73 -28.05 -0.39 6.78
N GLY A 74 -26.74 -0.53 6.53
CA GLY A 74 -25.98 0.45 5.75
C GLY A 74 -26.50 0.61 4.33
N THR A 75 -26.87 -0.51 3.67
CA THR A 75 -27.40 -0.49 2.30
C THR A 75 -28.81 0.09 2.18
N LEU A 76 -29.55 0.22 3.30
CA LEU A 76 -30.89 0.80 3.32
C LEU A 76 -30.88 2.33 3.43
N ILE A 77 -29.79 2.94 3.91
CA ILE A 77 -29.70 4.41 4.11
C ILE A 77 -30.00 5.19 2.83
N PRO A 78 -29.45 4.85 1.65
CA PRO A 78 -29.75 5.58 0.41
C PRO A 78 -31.23 5.53 -0.01
N LEU A 79 -31.99 4.50 0.42
CA LEU A 79 -33.40 4.35 0.04
C LEU A 79 -34.29 5.45 0.61
N MET A 80 -33.83 6.14 1.66
CA MET A 80 -34.52 7.28 2.23
C MET A 80 -34.49 8.52 1.31
N LEU A 81 -33.72 8.50 0.21
CA LEU A 81 -33.59 9.59 -0.77
C LEU A 81 -34.45 9.37 -2.04
N GLY A 82 -35.52 8.59 -1.91
CA GLY A 82 -36.48 8.36 -3.00
C GLY A 82 -36.03 7.35 -4.06
N VAL A 83 -34.99 6.56 -3.77
CA VAL A 83 -34.48 5.50 -4.67
C VAL A 83 -35.54 4.45 -4.94
N ASN A 84 -35.81 4.20 -6.23
CA ASN A 84 -36.73 3.15 -6.67
C ASN A 84 -36.03 1.96 -7.32
N THR A 85 -34.77 2.14 -7.76
CA THR A 85 -33.94 1.11 -8.36
C THR A 85 -32.63 1.02 -7.59
N LEU A 86 -32.39 -0.11 -6.92
CA LEU A 86 -31.16 -0.37 -6.17
C LEU A 86 -30.35 -1.46 -6.89
N ILE A 87 -29.14 -1.12 -7.32
CA ILE A 87 -28.20 -2.06 -7.94
C ILE A 87 -27.09 -2.35 -6.92
N LEU A 88 -26.95 -3.62 -6.54
CA LEU A 88 -25.93 -4.05 -5.60
C LEU A 88 -24.82 -4.79 -6.36
N VAL A 89 -23.60 -4.25 -6.33
CA VAL A 89 -22.42 -4.84 -6.96
C VAL A 89 -21.49 -5.33 -5.86
N GLY A 90 -21.06 -6.59 -5.94
CA GLY A 90 -20.18 -7.17 -4.94
C GLY A 90 -19.86 -8.63 -5.22
N ASP A 91 -18.92 -9.17 -4.45
CA ASP A 91 -18.49 -10.57 -4.56
C ASP A 91 -18.84 -11.35 -3.28
N PRO A 92 -19.77 -12.32 -3.32
CA PRO A 92 -20.16 -13.09 -2.14
C PRO A 92 -19.06 -14.05 -1.66
N LYS A 93 -17.98 -14.23 -2.43
CA LYS A 93 -16.81 -15.05 -2.05
C LYS A 93 -15.72 -14.23 -1.37
N GLN A 94 -15.84 -12.92 -1.28
CA GLN A 94 -14.91 -12.03 -0.56
C GLN A 94 -15.45 -11.65 0.83
N LEU A 95 -14.79 -10.75 1.57
CA LEU A 95 -15.08 -10.57 3.00
C LEU A 95 -16.48 -10.03 3.27
N PRO A 96 -17.14 -10.51 4.34
CA PRO A 96 -18.40 -9.95 4.82
C PRO A 96 -18.18 -8.57 5.47
N PRO A 97 -19.26 -7.88 5.86
CA PRO A 97 -19.19 -6.66 6.63
C PRO A 97 -18.39 -6.81 7.93
N THR A 98 -17.62 -5.78 8.27
CA THR A 98 -16.85 -5.78 9.52
C THR A 98 -17.76 -5.43 10.69
N VAL A 99 -18.13 -6.44 11.48
CA VAL A 99 -18.84 -6.28 12.76
C VAL A 99 -17.85 -6.54 13.91
N ILE A 100 -17.84 -5.69 14.94
CA ILE A 100 -16.90 -5.84 16.08
C ILE A 100 -17.47 -6.77 17.15
N SER A 101 -18.78 -6.71 17.40
CA SER A 101 -19.45 -7.54 18.41
C SER A 101 -19.68 -8.95 17.90
N GLU A 102 -19.04 -9.94 18.52
CA GLU A 102 -19.26 -11.36 18.18
C GLU A 102 -20.72 -11.78 18.40
N ILE A 103 -21.37 -11.29 19.46
CA ILE A 103 -22.81 -11.54 19.71
C ILE A 103 -23.67 -11.01 18.55
N ALA A 104 -23.29 -9.88 17.94
CA ALA A 104 -24.04 -9.32 16.82
C ALA A 104 -23.81 -10.11 15.53
N LYS A 105 -22.60 -10.62 15.30
CA LYS A 105 -22.31 -11.56 14.19
C LYS A 105 -23.09 -12.86 14.33
N ASP A 106 -23.10 -13.44 15.53
CA ASP A 106 -23.86 -14.67 15.82
C ASP A 106 -25.37 -14.48 15.58
N ARG A 107 -25.84 -13.23 15.62
CA ARG A 107 -27.23 -12.83 15.30
C ARG A 107 -27.43 -12.35 13.85
N GLY A 108 -26.40 -12.44 13.00
CA GLY A 108 -26.47 -12.20 11.56
C GLY A 108 -26.23 -10.75 11.11
N LEU A 109 -25.69 -9.86 11.96
CA LEU A 109 -25.43 -8.47 11.55
C LEU A 109 -24.31 -8.36 10.50
N ASP A 110 -23.47 -9.38 10.36
CA ASP A 110 -22.46 -9.53 9.31
C ASP A 110 -23.01 -10.23 8.05
N GLU A 111 -24.32 -10.41 7.92
CA GLU A 111 -24.96 -10.73 6.66
C GLU A 111 -25.33 -9.43 5.92
N SER A 112 -24.83 -9.27 4.69
CA SER A 112 -25.17 -8.13 3.84
C SER A 112 -26.51 -8.35 3.13
N LEU A 113 -27.17 -7.24 2.75
CA LEU A 113 -28.37 -7.31 1.91
C LEU A 113 -28.08 -8.04 0.58
N PHE A 114 -26.89 -7.85 0.02
CA PHE A 114 -26.43 -8.55 -1.18
C PHE A 114 -26.50 -10.08 -1.00
N TYR A 115 -25.97 -10.59 0.12
CA TYR A 115 -25.96 -12.03 0.38
C TYR A 115 -27.36 -12.57 0.63
N ARG A 116 -28.17 -11.85 1.43
CA ARG A 116 -29.56 -12.24 1.70
C ARG A 116 -30.42 -12.23 0.44
N ALA A 117 -30.28 -11.19 -0.40
CA ALA A 117 -30.97 -11.10 -1.68
C ALA A 117 -30.57 -12.25 -2.61
N ARG A 118 -29.26 -12.53 -2.76
CA ARG A 118 -28.77 -13.66 -3.55
C ARG A 118 -29.43 -14.97 -3.09
N ARG A 119 -29.39 -15.28 -1.79
CA ARG A 119 -29.95 -16.52 -1.23
C ARG A 119 -31.44 -16.70 -1.57
N ASN A 120 -32.20 -15.61 -1.57
CA ASN A 120 -33.64 -15.66 -1.79
C ASN A 120 -34.00 -15.70 -3.29
N PHE A 121 -33.24 -15.01 -4.14
CA PHE A 121 -33.56 -14.91 -5.57
C PHE A 121 -32.91 -16.01 -6.42
N GLU A 122 -31.78 -16.60 -6.02
CA GLU A 122 -31.04 -17.61 -6.82
C GLU A 122 -31.88 -18.87 -7.16
N ILE A 123 -33.01 -19.07 -6.48
CA ILE A 123 -33.97 -20.17 -6.75
C ILE A 123 -35.12 -19.77 -7.69
N GLU A 124 -35.24 -18.49 -8.03
CA GLU A 124 -36.32 -17.98 -8.87
C GLU A 124 -35.97 -18.09 -10.36
N LYS A 125 -36.97 -18.33 -11.20
CA LYS A 125 -36.77 -18.49 -12.65
C LYS A 125 -36.37 -17.19 -13.36
N ASN A 126 -36.68 -16.04 -12.76
CA ASN A 126 -36.43 -14.71 -13.32
C ASN A 126 -35.66 -13.85 -12.30
N ASP A 127 -34.62 -14.44 -11.73
CA ASP A 127 -33.83 -13.80 -10.69
C ASP A 127 -33.05 -12.59 -11.24
N PRO A 128 -32.89 -11.51 -10.45
CA PRO A 128 -32.17 -10.32 -10.87
C PRO A 128 -30.65 -10.44 -10.74
N ILE A 129 -30.10 -11.65 -10.52
CA ILE A 129 -28.68 -11.83 -10.21
C ILE A 129 -27.90 -12.00 -11.51
N LEU A 130 -27.05 -11.02 -11.80
CA LEU A 130 -26.14 -11.06 -12.93
C LEU A 130 -24.74 -11.40 -12.45
N MET A 131 -24.21 -12.54 -12.88
CA MET A 131 -22.81 -12.88 -12.67
C MET A 131 -21.95 -12.35 -13.81
N LEU A 132 -21.01 -11.46 -13.48
CA LEU A 132 -19.94 -11.08 -14.41
C LEU A 132 -18.92 -12.22 -14.45
N ASP A 133 -18.85 -12.90 -15.59
CA ASP A 133 -18.12 -14.16 -15.74
C ASP A 133 -16.72 -14.01 -16.34
N THR A 134 -16.27 -12.79 -16.66
CA THR A 134 -14.97 -12.55 -17.29
C THR A 134 -14.11 -11.66 -16.40
N GLN A 135 -12.90 -12.13 -16.09
CA GLN A 135 -11.91 -11.41 -15.29
C GLN A 135 -10.76 -10.91 -16.18
N TYR A 136 -10.34 -9.67 -15.94
CA TYR A 136 -9.33 -8.97 -16.74
C TYR A 136 -8.04 -8.67 -15.96
N ARG A 137 -7.93 -9.16 -14.72
CA ARG A 137 -6.90 -8.74 -13.75
C ARG A 137 -5.71 -9.69 -13.70
N MET A 138 -5.98 -10.98 -13.58
CA MET A 138 -5.00 -11.99 -13.20
C MET A 138 -4.64 -12.84 -14.40
N VAL A 139 -3.36 -13.19 -14.51
CA VAL A 139 -2.92 -14.24 -15.44
C VAL A 139 -3.57 -15.60 -15.10
N GLU A 140 -3.74 -16.45 -16.12
CA GLU A 140 -4.46 -17.72 -16.03
C GLU A 140 -3.92 -18.64 -14.91
N GLU A 141 -2.60 -18.70 -14.72
CA GLU A 141 -1.98 -19.56 -13.72
C GLU A 141 -2.30 -19.16 -12.27
N ILE A 142 -2.65 -17.90 -12.02
CA ILE A 142 -3.05 -17.41 -10.70
C ILE A 142 -4.52 -17.72 -10.46
N VAL A 143 -5.38 -17.37 -11.41
CA VAL A 143 -6.84 -17.48 -11.26
C VAL A 143 -7.35 -18.92 -11.33
N ARG A 144 -6.61 -19.83 -11.96
CA ARG A 144 -7.02 -21.23 -12.17
C ARG A 144 -7.56 -21.91 -10.90
N TRP A 145 -6.83 -21.85 -9.79
CA TRP A 145 -7.28 -22.52 -8.55
C TRP A 145 -8.45 -21.78 -7.88
N PRO A 146 -8.38 -20.44 -7.64
CA PRO A 146 -9.52 -19.68 -7.14
C PRO A 146 -10.80 -19.87 -7.96
N ASN A 147 -10.71 -19.88 -9.29
CA ASN A 147 -11.83 -20.09 -10.19
C ASN A 147 -12.49 -21.46 -9.94
N MET A 148 -11.71 -22.52 -9.93
CA MET A 148 -12.22 -23.88 -9.70
C MET A 148 -12.82 -24.03 -8.29
N PHE A 149 -12.19 -23.46 -7.27
CA PHE A 149 -12.61 -23.64 -5.88
C PHE A 149 -13.80 -22.75 -5.48
N PHE A 150 -13.75 -21.45 -5.76
CA PHE A 150 -14.75 -20.48 -5.30
C PHE A 150 -15.88 -20.26 -6.31
N TYR A 151 -15.57 -20.31 -7.60
CA TYR A 151 -16.48 -19.94 -8.68
C TYR A 151 -16.85 -21.12 -9.59
N ARG A 152 -16.50 -22.36 -9.20
CA ARG A 152 -16.84 -23.60 -9.92
C ARG A 152 -16.41 -23.61 -11.40
N GLY A 153 -15.33 -22.90 -11.73
CA GLY A 153 -14.82 -22.80 -13.09
C GLY A 153 -15.59 -21.83 -14.00
N SER A 154 -16.52 -21.04 -13.46
CA SER A 154 -17.35 -20.13 -14.26
C SER A 154 -16.62 -18.88 -14.77
N LEU A 155 -15.43 -18.55 -14.24
CA LEU A 155 -14.69 -17.36 -14.69
C LEU A 155 -13.89 -17.64 -15.97
N LYS A 156 -13.98 -16.74 -16.95
CA LYS A 156 -13.14 -16.64 -18.14
C LYS A 156 -12.02 -15.64 -17.89
N THR A 157 -10.86 -15.85 -18.48
CA THR A 157 -9.69 -14.98 -18.34
C THR A 157 -9.45 -14.20 -19.64
N ASP A 158 -9.45 -12.87 -19.52
CA ASP A 158 -9.07 -11.94 -20.60
C ASP A 158 -8.12 -10.88 -20.05
N SER A 159 -7.02 -11.33 -19.45
CA SER A 159 -6.06 -10.47 -18.76
C SER A 159 -5.03 -9.88 -19.73
N ASN A 160 -4.86 -8.56 -19.69
CA ASN A 160 -3.75 -7.88 -20.38
C ASN A 160 -2.69 -7.43 -19.36
N VAL A 161 -1.79 -8.34 -18.98
CA VAL A 161 -0.78 -8.12 -17.94
C VAL A 161 0.60 -8.05 -18.58
N ALA A 162 1.33 -6.96 -18.32
CA ALA A 162 2.69 -6.80 -18.80
C ALA A 162 3.58 -7.95 -18.28
N PRO A 163 4.44 -8.54 -19.14
CA PRO A 163 5.32 -9.63 -18.72
C PRO A 163 6.34 -9.13 -17.69
N LEU A 164 6.59 -9.93 -16.66
CA LEU A 164 7.67 -9.73 -15.69
C LEU A 164 8.59 -10.96 -15.66
N PRO A 165 9.84 -10.84 -15.16
CA PRO A 165 10.82 -11.92 -15.16
C PRO A 165 10.53 -13.05 -14.16
N PHE A 166 9.36 -13.06 -13.51
CA PHE A 166 9.01 -14.01 -12.45
C PHE A 166 7.95 -15.00 -12.86
N LEU A 167 8.04 -16.23 -12.36
CA LEU A 167 7.01 -17.24 -12.52
C LEU A 167 5.69 -16.75 -11.91
N HIS A 168 4.57 -17.06 -12.56
CA HIS A 168 3.27 -16.49 -12.18
C HIS A 168 2.77 -16.99 -10.82
N TYR A 169 3.08 -18.23 -10.45
CA TYR A 169 2.60 -18.84 -9.20
C TYR A 169 3.66 -19.73 -8.55
N ARG A 170 3.90 -19.50 -7.25
CA ARG A 170 4.79 -20.31 -6.41
C ARG A 170 4.27 -20.48 -4.99
N VAL A 171 4.52 -21.66 -4.43
CA VAL A 171 4.32 -21.97 -3.00
C VAL A 171 5.66 -22.37 -2.40
N LEU A 172 6.22 -21.50 -1.57
CA LEU A 172 7.52 -21.66 -0.93
C LEU A 172 7.35 -22.20 0.49
N HIS A 173 7.59 -23.50 0.65
CA HIS A 173 7.60 -24.14 1.95
C HIS A 173 8.94 -23.92 2.66
N HIS A 174 8.90 -23.41 3.89
CA HIS A 174 10.07 -23.32 4.78
C HIS A 174 9.84 -24.06 6.10
N SER A 175 10.93 -24.35 6.79
CA SER A 175 10.93 -25.09 8.07
C SER A 175 10.82 -24.20 9.31
N SER A 176 10.89 -22.87 9.18
CA SER A 176 10.80 -22.00 10.37
C SER A 176 9.45 -22.14 11.09
N HIS A 177 9.50 -21.97 12.41
CA HIS A 177 8.36 -22.05 13.29
C HIS A 177 8.00 -20.66 13.83
N GLN A 178 6.73 -20.49 14.17
CA GLN A 178 6.20 -19.25 14.73
C GLN A 178 6.73 -19.04 16.16
N GLU A 179 7.16 -17.83 16.50
CA GLU A 179 7.55 -17.49 17.89
C GLU A 179 6.32 -17.21 18.76
N SER A 180 5.27 -16.67 18.15
CA SER A 180 3.96 -16.41 18.78
C SER A 180 2.82 -16.84 17.86
N ASN A 181 1.58 -16.65 18.28
CA ASN A 181 0.40 -17.03 17.47
C ASN A 181 0.22 -16.20 16.19
N ASP A 182 0.96 -15.10 16.07
CA ASP A 182 0.73 -14.01 15.13
C ASP A 182 2.03 -13.45 14.49
N SER A 183 3.18 -14.10 14.68
CA SER A 183 4.42 -13.79 13.97
C SER A 183 5.35 -14.99 13.78
N ASN A 184 6.15 -14.93 12.70
CA ASN A 184 7.20 -15.88 12.35
C ASN A 184 8.38 -15.10 11.77
N MET A 185 9.43 -14.91 12.58
CA MET A 185 10.61 -14.13 12.19
C MET A 185 11.42 -14.82 11.10
N GLY A 186 11.51 -16.16 11.14
CA GLY A 186 12.16 -16.93 10.07
C GLY A 186 11.50 -16.73 8.72
N GLU A 187 10.17 -16.72 8.68
CA GLU A 187 9.38 -16.42 7.48
C GLU A 187 9.52 -14.96 7.06
N ALA A 188 9.54 -14.01 8.02
CA ALA A 188 9.75 -12.59 7.72
C ALA A 188 11.12 -12.36 7.05
N ARG A 189 12.18 -13.03 7.52
CA ARG A 189 13.51 -13.01 6.88
C ARG A 189 13.48 -13.59 5.47
N LEU A 190 12.78 -14.71 5.26
CA LEU A 190 12.60 -15.30 3.93
C LEU A 190 11.92 -14.31 2.97
N VAL A 191 10.79 -13.74 3.40
CA VAL A 191 10.03 -12.73 2.62
C VAL A 191 10.92 -11.54 2.29
N MET A 192 11.77 -11.09 3.21
CA MET A 192 12.67 -9.96 2.96
C MET A 192 13.80 -10.28 1.98
N LYS A 193 14.38 -11.49 2.03
CA LYS A 193 15.34 -11.94 1.01
C LYS A 193 14.69 -12.03 -0.38
N LEU A 194 13.45 -12.54 -0.43
CA LEU A 194 12.66 -12.63 -1.65
C LEU A 194 12.38 -11.24 -2.24
N VAL A 195 11.85 -10.31 -1.44
CA VAL A 195 11.58 -8.93 -1.85
C VAL A 195 12.83 -8.26 -2.39
N GLN A 196 13.95 -8.38 -1.69
CA GLN A 196 15.20 -7.79 -2.13
C GLN A 196 15.64 -8.35 -3.49
N GLY A 197 15.69 -9.69 -3.63
CA GLY A 197 16.08 -10.32 -4.89
C GLY A 197 15.12 -10.00 -6.05
N MET A 198 13.82 -9.87 -5.78
CA MET A 198 12.84 -9.47 -6.79
C MET A 198 13.02 -8.01 -7.21
N VAL A 199 13.28 -7.10 -6.26
CA VAL A 199 13.56 -5.70 -6.61
C VAL A 199 14.84 -5.58 -7.43
N GLU A 200 15.92 -6.25 -7.02
CA GLU A 200 17.18 -6.28 -7.77
C GLU A 200 16.98 -6.83 -9.20
N GLU A 201 16.16 -7.87 -9.37
CA GLU A 201 15.85 -8.41 -10.70
C GLU A 201 15.01 -7.45 -11.55
N LEU A 202 14.02 -6.77 -10.95
CA LEU A 202 13.21 -5.77 -11.66
C LEU A 202 14.06 -4.59 -12.16
N LEU A 203 15.02 -4.13 -11.37
CA LEU A 203 15.83 -2.95 -11.71
C LEU A 203 16.86 -3.19 -12.82
N LYS A 204 17.08 -4.45 -13.22
CA LYS A 204 17.93 -4.82 -14.38
C LYS A 204 17.36 -4.35 -15.71
N ASP A 205 16.05 -4.10 -15.76
CA ASP A 205 15.35 -3.71 -16.97
C ASP A 205 14.39 -2.54 -16.66
N PRO A 206 14.61 -1.36 -17.27
CA PRO A 206 13.76 -0.18 -17.06
C PRO A 206 12.26 -0.42 -17.33
N GLU A 207 11.90 -1.36 -18.22
CA GLU A 207 10.49 -1.65 -18.51
C GLU A 207 9.74 -2.20 -17.28
N HIS A 208 10.45 -2.85 -16.36
CA HIS A 208 9.86 -3.42 -15.15
C HIS A 208 9.90 -2.47 -13.93
N GLU A 209 10.45 -1.26 -14.08
CA GLU A 209 10.66 -0.33 -12.97
C GLU A 209 9.34 0.18 -12.37
N ASN A 210 8.25 0.17 -13.13
CA ASN A 210 6.92 0.55 -12.64
C ASN A 210 6.14 -0.60 -11.97
N ALA A 211 6.64 -1.85 -12.03
CA ALA A 211 5.95 -2.99 -11.45
C ALA A 211 5.72 -2.83 -9.95
N THR A 212 4.49 -3.07 -9.49
CA THR A 212 4.11 -2.85 -8.10
C THR A 212 4.22 -4.13 -7.27
N ILE A 213 4.71 -4.00 -6.03
CA ILE A 213 4.86 -5.14 -5.09
C ILE A 213 4.01 -4.89 -3.83
N GLY A 214 3.24 -5.91 -3.44
CA GLY A 214 2.53 -5.97 -2.17
C GLY A 214 2.91 -7.18 -1.35
N ILE A 215 2.92 -7.02 -0.03
CA ILE A 215 3.09 -8.10 0.93
C ILE A 215 1.82 -8.20 1.78
N ILE A 216 1.22 -9.39 1.80
CA ILE A 216 -0.01 -9.66 2.55
C ILE A 216 0.32 -10.63 3.67
N THR A 217 -0.19 -10.35 4.86
CA THR A 217 -0.12 -11.29 5.99
C THR A 217 -1.40 -11.28 6.81
N PRO A 218 -1.89 -12.41 7.32
CA PRO A 218 -3.13 -12.42 8.10
C PRO A 218 -2.99 -11.74 9.47
N TYR A 219 -1.76 -11.48 9.93
CA TYR A 219 -1.50 -11.06 11.31
C TYR A 219 -0.89 -9.67 11.42
N ARG A 220 -1.50 -8.80 12.23
CA ARG A 220 -1.04 -7.42 12.45
C ARG A 220 0.38 -7.34 13.01
N ARG A 221 0.78 -8.30 13.85
CA ARG A 221 2.14 -8.34 14.41
C ARG A 221 3.18 -8.68 13.34
N GLN A 222 2.95 -9.71 12.54
CA GLN A 222 3.80 -10.01 11.38
C GLN A 222 3.90 -8.82 10.41
N ARG A 223 2.78 -8.14 10.14
CA ARG A 223 2.77 -6.92 9.30
C ARG A 223 3.74 -5.87 9.84
N ARG A 224 3.71 -5.61 11.16
CA ARG A 224 4.59 -4.63 11.79
C ARG A 224 6.06 -5.02 11.64
N ILE A 225 6.39 -6.28 11.90
CA ILE A 225 7.76 -6.81 11.76
C ILE A 225 8.26 -6.63 10.32
N LEU A 226 7.45 -7.01 9.32
CA LEU A 226 7.80 -6.85 7.91
C LEU A 226 7.98 -5.38 7.52
N MET A 227 7.12 -4.48 8.01
CA MET A 227 7.25 -3.03 7.78
C MET A 227 8.52 -2.45 8.42
N GLU A 228 8.86 -2.87 9.63
CA GLU A 228 10.08 -2.44 10.33
C GLU A 228 11.32 -2.93 9.57
N MET A 229 11.38 -4.21 9.20
CA MET A 229 12.49 -4.77 8.43
C MET A 229 12.66 -4.10 7.06
N LEU A 230 11.56 -3.78 6.37
CA LEU A 230 11.59 -3.07 5.09
C LEU A 230 12.10 -1.63 5.29
N ARG A 231 11.64 -0.96 6.35
CA ARG A 231 12.08 0.39 6.72
C ARG A 231 13.56 0.46 7.01
N ASP A 232 14.07 -0.45 7.82
CA ASP A 232 15.48 -0.50 8.15
C ASP A 232 16.32 -0.68 6.89
N ARG A 233 15.87 -1.53 5.94
CA ARG A 233 16.58 -1.74 4.67
C ARG A 233 16.67 -0.48 3.81
N TYR A 234 15.56 0.24 3.57
CA TYR A 234 15.65 1.42 2.72
C TYR A 234 16.32 2.60 3.44
N LYS A 235 16.23 2.71 4.77
CA LYS A 235 16.97 3.74 5.54
C LYS A 235 18.48 3.56 5.43
N LEU A 236 18.97 2.32 5.46
CA LEU A 236 20.40 2.03 5.24
C LEU A 236 20.88 2.47 3.85
N LEU A 237 19.99 2.61 2.87
CA LEU A 237 20.31 3.17 1.55
C LEU A 237 20.29 4.69 1.60
N GLU A 238 19.29 5.29 2.27
CA GLU A 238 19.15 6.74 2.48
C GLU A 238 20.43 7.36 3.06
N ASP A 239 20.97 6.73 4.11
CA ASP A 239 22.22 7.16 4.77
C ASP A 239 23.45 7.15 3.86
N LYS A 240 23.43 6.39 2.75
CA LYS A 240 24.52 6.36 1.76
C LYS A 240 24.50 7.59 0.85
N PHE A 241 23.37 8.30 0.73
CA PHE A 241 23.26 9.51 -0.10
C PHE A 241 23.49 10.79 0.69
N GLU A 242 23.17 10.82 1.99
CA GLU A 242 23.21 12.06 2.79
C GLU A 242 24.61 12.42 3.33
N LYS A 243 25.61 11.53 3.25
CA LYS A 243 26.98 11.84 3.72
C LYS A 243 27.87 12.35 2.58
N PRO A 244 28.18 13.65 2.49
CA PRO A 244 29.31 14.09 1.68
C PRO A 244 30.59 13.51 2.29
N LYS A 245 31.31 12.66 1.55
CA LYS A 245 32.68 12.28 1.91
C LYS A 245 33.52 13.54 1.95
N LYS A 246 33.88 14.02 3.14
CA LYS A 246 34.94 15.02 3.29
C LYS A 246 36.19 14.42 2.64
N ILE A 247 36.62 15.00 1.52
CA ILE A 247 37.91 14.68 0.90
C ILE A 247 38.97 14.93 1.99
N ALA A 248 39.66 13.88 2.40
CA ALA A 248 40.78 13.98 3.32
C ALA A 248 41.88 14.78 2.62
N LYS A 249 42.00 16.06 2.95
CA LYS A 249 43.23 16.81 2.67
C LYS A 249 44.31 16.28 3.60
N ASN A 250 45.28 15.57 3.04
CA ASN A 250 46.50 15.21 3.74
C ASN A 250 47.28 16.49 4.12
N GLY A 251 47.58 16.61 5.41
CA GLY A 251 48.79 17.24 5.94
C GLY A 251 48.83 18.77 6.05
N ALA A 252 48.63 19.30 7.25
CA ALA A 252 49.60 20.14 7.98
C ALA A 252 49.03 20.53 9.37
N HIS A 253 49.87 20.38 10.39
CA HIS A 253 49.64 20.73 11.80
C HIS A 253 49.16 22.18 12.01
N ASN A 254 48.24 22.40 12.95
CA ASN A 254 48.58 23.04 14.23
C ASN A 254 47.45 22.95 15.26
N ASP A 255 47.89 22.82 16.51
CA ASP A 255 47.11 22.71 17.74
C ASP A 255 46.19 23.91 18.01
N ASN A 256 45.00 23.63 18.56
CA ASN A 256 44.71 24.04 19.94
C ASN A 256 43.45 23.33 20.46
N SER A 257 43.63 22.79 21.66
CA SER A 257 42.64 22.14 22.51
C SER A 257 41.47 23.06 22.85
N PHE A 258 40.27 22.50 23.00
CA PHE A 258 39.37 22.84 24.11
C PHE A 258 38.34 21.71 24.28
N ASP A 259 38.40 21.07 25.45
CA ASP A 259 37.44 20.08 25.92
C ASP A 259 36.05 20.72 26.08
N TYR A 260 34.99 19.98 25.72
CA TYR A 260 33.65 20.30 26.18
C TYR A 260 32.99 19.10 26.85
N VAL A 261 32.83 19.26 28.17
CA VAL A 261 32.12 18.38 29.09
C VAL A 261 30.61 18.46 28.82
N SER A 262 29.98 17.28 28.85
CA SER A 262 28.54 17.06 28.81
C SER A 262 27.80 17.67 30.00
N VAL A 263 26.68 18.37 29.77
CA VAL A 263 25.68 18.64 30.81
C VAL A 263 24.26 18.40 30.28
N SER A 264 23.58 17.48 30.95
CA SER A 264 22.16 17.16 30.91
C SER A 264 21.29 18.30 31.45
N SER A 265 20.11 18.52 30.85
CA SER A 265 19.08 19.43 31.38
C SER A 265 17.90 18.64 31.97
N PRO A 266 17.41 18.99 33.17
CA PRO A 266 16.11 18.56 33.67
C PRO A 266 15.04 19.66 33.49
N THR A 267 13.84 19.27 33.87
CA THR A 267 12.50 19.81 33.64
C THR A 267 12.10 21.08 34.41
N SER A 268 11.08 21.77 33.85
CA SER A 268 9.84 22.29 34.47
C SER A 268 9.61 23.80 34.67
N SER A 269 8.41 24.19 34.23
CA SER A 269 7.40 25.09 34.84
C SER A 269 7.37 26.60 34.54
N ASN A 270 6.20 26.99 34.00
CA ASN A 270 5.32 28.14 34.27
C ASN A 270 5.81 29.60 34.16
N GLY A 271 5.04 30.39 33.39
CA GLY A 271 4.45 31.63 33.92
C GLY A 271 4.61 32.92 33.10
N THR A 272 3.47 33.37 32.54
CA THR A 272 2.95 34.76 32.49
C THR A 272 3.55 35.85 31.58
N GLU A 273 2.61 36.44 30.82
CA GLU A 273 2.39 37.88 30.51
C GLU A 273 3.05 38.58 29.30
N ILE A 274 2.16 39.30 28.59
CA ILE A 274 2.27 40.25 27.45
C ILE A 274 2.38 41.65 28.09
N PRO A 275 3.08 42.70 27.56
CA PRO A 275 2.60 43.40 26.36
C PRO A 275 3.54 44.22 25.45
N GLU A 276 3.00 44.39 24.23
CA GLU A 276 2.92 45.59 23.37
C GLU A 276 4.14 46.27 22.70
N LYS A 277 3.97 46.37 21.36
CA LYS A 277 4.04 47.55 20.47
C LYS A 277 5.35 48.34 20.28
N ASN A 278 5.71 48.44 18.99
CA ASN A 278 5.96 49.63 18.15
C ASN A 278 6.99 49.20 17.08
N GLY A 279 6.84 49.38 15.77
CA GLY A 279 6.14 50.40 14.99
C GLY A 279 7.18 51.16 14.16
N ILE A 280 6.93 51.27 12.85
CA ILE A 280 7.54 52.21 11.86
C ILE A 280 8.90 51.69 11.30
N ASP A 281 9.09 51.33 10.02
CA ASP A 281 8.78 51.90 8.68
C ASP A 281 9.84 52.89 8.15
N LEU A 282 10.09 52.82 6.83
CA LEU A 282 10.90 53.67 5.92
C LEU A 282 12.42 53.39 5.90
N ASP A 283 13.01 52.82 4.84
CA ASP A 283 13.10 53.19 3.40
C ASP A 283 14.28 54.13 3.06
N ALA A 284 14.98 53.71 2.00
CA ALA A 284 15.92 54.37 1.11
C ALA A 284 16.76 55.58 1.58
N SER A 285 18.08 55.48 1.41
CA SER A 285 18.78 55.95 0.18
C SER A 285 20.26 56.32 0.40
N LYS A 286 21.07 55.91 -0.58
CA LYS A 286 22.29 56.52 -1.16
C LYS A 286 23.19 57.39 -0.26
N VAL A 287 24.46 56.97 -0.16
CA VAL A 287 25.62 57.89 -0.22
C VAL A 287 26.69 57.27 -1.12
N VAL A 288 27.31 58.12 -1.93
CA VAL A 288 28.34 57.88 -2.96
C VAL A 288 29.70 58.36 -2.42
N ASP A 289 30.77 57.92 -3.09
CA ASP A 289 32.19 58.33 -3.00
C ASP A 289 33.01 57.71 -1.85
N GLU A 290 34.28 57.34 -2.00
CA GLU A 290 35.33 57.92 -2.86
C GLU A 290 36.49 56.92 -3.08
N SER A 291 37.35 57.29 -4.03
CA SER A 291 38.50 56.61 -4.63
C SER A 291 39.59 56.02 -3.70
N GLY A 292 40.21 54.93 -4.15
CA GLY A 292 41.49 54.41 -3.64
C GLY A 292 42.16 53.47 -4.64
N PHE A 293 43.10 54.01 -5.41
CA PHE A 293 44.00 53.35 -6.37
C PHE A 293 45.00 52.44 -5.63
N TRP A 294 45.14 51.17 -6.03
CA TRP A 294 46.41 50.44 -6.07
C TRP A 294 46.36 49.44 -7.22
N GLU A 295 47.19 49.68 -8.23
CA GLU A 295 47.56 48.67 -9.24
C GLU A 295 48.29 47.52 -8.55
N ASN A 296 47.94 46.29 -8.93
CA ASN A 296 48.88 45.18 -9.04
C ASN A 296 48.33 44.23 -10.11
N GLU A 297 48.94 44.27 -11.28
CA GLU A 297 49.05 43.09 -12.14
C GLU A 297 49.77 42.00 -11.33
N ASP A 298 49.16 40.84 -11.14
CA ASP A 298 49.82 39.62 -11.62
C ASP A 298 48.84 38.43 -11.72
N GLN A 299 49.12 37.60 -12.70
CA GLN A 299 48.29 36.52 -13.20
C GLN A 299 48.16 35.38 -12.18
N SER A 300 46.96 35.10 -11.70
CA SER A 300 46.63 33.79 -11.13
C SER A 300 45.51 33.14 -11.94
N THR A 301 45.87 32.64 -13.12
CA THR A 301 45.12 31.52 -13.69
C THR A 301 45.26 30.36 -12.71
N THR A 302 44.24 30.13 -11.90
CA THR A 302 44.11 28.91 -11.12
C THR A 302 44.18 27.77 -12.12
N PRO A 303 45.09 26.79 -11.97
CA PRO A 303 45.12 25.67 -12.89
C PRO A 303 43.79 24.94 -12.74
N ILE A 304 43.00 24.92 -13.82
CA ILE A 304 41.86 24.01 -13.92
C ILE A 304 42.49 22.63 -13.80
N HIS A 305 42.33 22.00 -12.63
CA HIS A 305 42.83 20.66 -12.41
C HIS A 305 42.04 19.73 -13.32
N GLU A 306 42.61 19.45 -14.49
CA GLU A 306 42.00 18.56 -15.45
C GLU A 306 42.03 17.15 -14.84
N MET A 307 40.85 16.68 -14.42
CA MET A 307 40.72 15.37 -13.76
C MET A 307 41.41 14.30 -14.62
N THR A 308 42.25 13.51 -13.96
CA THR A 308 42.90 12.36 -14.58
C THR A 308 41.86 11.37 -15.09
N LEU A 309 42.22 10.55 -16.06
CA LEU A 309 41.32 9.52 -16.61
C LEU A 309 40.82 8.58 -15.49
N GLU A 310 41.67 8.28 -14.52
CA GLU A 310 41.37 7.44 -13.35
C GLU A 310 40.33 8.10 -12.41
N GLU A 311 40.46 9.41 -12.15
CA GLU A 311 39.50 10.17 -11.35
C GLU A 311 38.14 10.30 -12.05
N LYS A 312 38.13 10.45 -13.38
CA LYS A 312 36.88 10.48 -14.17
C LYS A 312 36.15 9.14 -14.08
N VAL A 313 36.86 8.03 -14.26
CA VAL A 313 36.29 6.67 -14.15
C VAL A 313 35.78 6.39 -12.73
N ALA A 314 36.53 6.79 -11.69
CA ALA A 314 36.09 6.64 -10.30
C ALA A 314 34.83 7.45 -9.99
N SER A 315 34.75 8.69 -10.50
CA SER A 315 33.58 9.57 -10.34
C SER A 315 32.33 9.02 -11.06
N GLU A 316 32.49 8.50 -12.28
CA GLU A 316 31.40 7.87 -13.03
C GLU A 316 30.88 6.61 -12.33
N LYS A 317 31.78 5.78 -11.81
CA LYS A 317 31.42 4.59 -11.03
C LYS A 317 30.67 4.95 -9.75
N GLU A 318 31.12 5.96 -9.02
CA GLU A 318 30.44 6.43 -7.80
C GLU A 318 29.05 7.00 -8.12
N LYS A 319 28.89 7.74 -9.22
CA LYS A 319 27.58 8.22 -9.69
C LYS A 319 26.64 7.07 -10.04
N ALA A 320 27.14 6.05 -10.74
CA ALA A 320 26.34 4.87 -11.09
C ALA A 320 25.88 4.09 -9.84
N GLU A 321 26.78 3.88 -8.87
CA GLU A 321 26.45 3.22 -7.59
C GLU A 321 25.41 4.02 -6.79
N GLN A 322 25.52 5.35 -6.77
CA GLN A 322 24.53 6.23 -6.11
C GLN A 322 23.16 6.15 -6.80
N GLU A 323 23.11 6.17 -8.12
CA GLU A 323 21.85 6.08 -8.86
C GLU A 323 21.18 4.71 -8.68
N GLU A 324 21.94 3.61 -8.74
CA GLU A 324 21.42 2.27 -8.48
C GLU A 324 20.81 2.17 -7.08
N ALA A 325 21.53 2.66 -6.06
CA ALA A 325 21.03 2.65 -4.70
C ALA A 325 19.78 3.54 -4.54
N ARG A 326 19.69 4.67 -5.27
CA ARG A 326 18.52 5.56 -5.24
C ARG A 326 17.27 4.89 -5.85
N ARG A 327 17.45 4.18 -6.96
CA ARG A 327 16.38 3.35 -7.57
C ARG A 327 15.94 2.24 -6.63
N LEU A 328 16.88 1.56 -6.00
CA LEU A 328 16.61 0.53 -4.98
C LEU A 328 15.83 1.10 -3.77
N TYR A 329 16.24 2.27 -3.27
CA TYR A 329 15.53 2.99 -2.20
C TYR A 329 14.08 3.29 -2.61
N GLY A 330 13.89 3.91 -3.77
CA GLY A 330 12.56 4.29 -4.26
C GLY A 330 11.64 3.08 -4.39
N LYS A 331 12.15 2.00 -4.98
CA LYS A 331 11.39 0.75 -5.16
C LYS A 331 11.03 0.11 -3.83
N LEU A 332 11.97 -0.07 -2.90
CA LEU A 332 11.70 -0.66 -1.58
C LEU A 332 10.71 0.18 -0.76
N LYS A 333 10.84 1.51 -0.80
CA LYS A 333 9.93 2.44 -0.10
C LYS A 333 8.50 2.39 -0.63
N SER A 334 8.31 2.06 -1.91
CA SER A 334 6.99 1.95 -2.54
C SER A 334 6.22 0.67 -2.16
N ILE A 335 6.90 -0.34 -1.60
CA ILE A 335 6.29 -1.64 -1.28
C ILE A 335 5.30 -1.48 -0.14
N GLN A 336 4.11 -2.04 -0.32
CA GLN A 336 3.06 -2.00 0.69
C GLN A 336 2.97 -3.31 1.45
N VAL A 337 2.91 -3.24 2.78
CA VAL A 337 2.69 -4.40 3.65
C VAL A 337 1.43 -4.21 4.47
N ASN A 338 0.46 -5.11 4.29
CA ASN A 338 -0.87 -4.95 4.87
C ASN A 338 -1.50 -6.30 5.25
N THR A 339 -2.56 -6.23 6.06
CA THR A 339 -3.38 -7.40 6.35
C THR A 339 -4.33 -7.69 5.21
N VAL A 340 -4.83 -8.93 5.14
CA VAL A 340 -5.79 -9.36 4.10
C VAL A 340 -6.98 -8.40 4.00
N ASP A 341 -7.59 -8.06 5.15
CA ASP A 341 -8.75 -7.16 5.23
C ASP A 341 -8.44 -5.76 4.68
N SER A 342 -7.25 -5.24 4.97
CA SER A 342 -6.83 -3.91 4.52
C SER A 342 -6.39 -3.89 3.07
N PHE A 343 -6.20 -5.06 2.44
CA PHE A 343 -5.85 -5.21 1.03
C PHE A 343 -7.08 -5.47 0.14
N GLN A 344 -8.28 -5.59 0.70
CA GLN A 344 -9.50 -5.68 -0.11
C GLN A 344 -9.65 -4.43 -0.99
N GLY A 345 -10.15 -4.62 -2.21
CA GLY A 345 -10.21 -3.58 -3.24
C GLY A 345 -8.86 -3.20 -3.87
N GLN A 346 -7.73 -3.59 -3.27
CA GLN A 346 -6.39 -3.29 -3.82
C GLN A 346 -5.87 -4.42 -4.72
N GLU A 347 -4.81 -4.12 -5.48
CA GLU A 347 -4.11 -5.05 -6.36
C GLU A 347 -2.67 -4.62 -6.60
N ARG A 348 -1.79 -5.58 -6.89
CA ARG A 348 -0.41 -5.31 -7.30
C ARG A 348 -0.01 -6.28 -8.41
N ASP A 349 1.01 -5.91 -9.18
CA ASP A 349 1.56 -6.81 -10.19
C ASP A 349 2.15 -8.06 -9.54
N ILE A 350 2.79 -7.87 -8.38
CA ILE A 350 3.42 -8.92 -7.59
C ILE A 350 2.85 -8.91 -6.17
N ILE A 351 2.38 -10.06 -5.70
CA ILE A 351 1.97 -10.28 -4.30
C ILE A 351 2.79 -11.41 -3.68
N ILE A 352 3.33 -11.12 -2.50
CA ILE A 352 3.97 -12.08 -1.61
C ILE A 352 3.10 -12.25 -0.37
N VAL A 353 2.73 -13.48 -0.05
CA VAL A 353 1.89 -13.80 1.11
C VAL A 353 2.75 -14.44 2.19
N SER A 354 2.73 -13.87 3.39
CA SER A 354 3.33 -14.43 4.60
C SER A 354 2.23 -15.09 5.45
N CYS A 355 2.16 -16.43 5.40
CA CYS A 355 1.15 -17.24 6.09
C CYS A 355 1.37 -17.38 7.60
N VAL A 356 2.61 -17.20 8.09
CA VAL A 356 3.05 -17.21 9.49
C VAL A 356 2.98 -18.55 10.21
N ARG A 357 1.84 -19.22 10.11
CA ARG A 357 1.47 -20.33 10.98
C ARG A 357 2.35 -21.54 10.73
N SER A 358 2.72 -22.18 11.84
CA SER A 358 3.37 -23.50 11.86
C SER A 358 2.71 -24.47 12.84
N ARG A 359 1.68 -23.99 13.57
CA ARG A 359 0.82 -24.76 14.48
C ARG A 359 -0.63 -24.27 14.35
N GLY A 360 -1.54 -25.15 13.95
CA GLY A 360 -2.93 -24.82 13.59
C GLY A 360 -3.03 -23.86 12.38
N ILE A 361 -4.23 -23.69 11.83
CA ILE A 361 -4.46 -22.81 10.66
C ILE A 361 -4.90 -21.38 11.09
N GLY A 362 -5.56 -21.24 12.25
CA GLY A 362 -5.98 -19.94 12.77
C GLY A 362 -6.83 -19.13 11.77
N PHE A 363 -6.58 -17.83 11.70
CA PHE A 363 -7.22 -16.84 10.82
C PHE A 363 -7.15 -17.18 9.31
N VAL A 364 -6.31 -18.13 8.93
CA VAL A 364 -6.10 -18.55 7.55
C VAL A 364 -7.12 -19.63 7.12
N ASN A 365 -8.01 -20.05 8.02
CA ASN A 365 -9.07 -21.05 7.77
C ASN A 365 -10.31 -20.45 7.09
N ASP A 366 -10.39 -19.13 7.01
CA ASP A 366 -11.52 -18.43 6.42
C ASP A 366 -11.42 -18.46 4.88
N PRO A 367 -12.42 -19.03 4.18
CA PRO A 367 -12.41 -19.14 2.73
C PRO A 367 -12.47 -17.78 2.02
N ASN A 368 -13.18 -16.80 2.58
CA ASN A 368 -13.34 -15.47 2.01
C ASN A 368 -12.01 -14.70 2.08
N ARG A 369 -11.26 -14.83 3.19
CA ARG A 369 -9.90 -14.30 3.33
C ARG A 369 -8.93 -14.95 2.36
N LEU A 370 -9.04 -16.26 2.15
CA LEU A 370 -8.21 -16.94 1.15
C LEU A 370 -8.54 -16.43 -0.26
N CYS A 371 -9.82 -16.30 -0.62
CA CYS A 371 -10.23 -15.74 -1.91
C CYS A 371 -9.64 -14.35 -2.14
N VAL A 372 -9.78 -13.43 -1.18
CA VAL A 372 -9.17 -12.10 -1.27
C VAL A 372 -7.67 -12.22 -1.47
N THR A 373 -6.98 -13.00 -0.62
CA THR A 373 -5.52 -13.15 -0.64
C THR A 373 -4.99 -13.62 -1.99
N LEU A 374 -5.61 -14.64 -2.59
CA LEU A 374 -5.16 -15.23 -3.86
C LEU A 374 -5.47 -14.35 -5.07
N THR A 375 -6.41 -13.40 -4.95
CA THR A 375 -6.90 -12.58 -6.07
C THR A 375 -6.33 -11.16 -6.10
N ARG A 376 -5.29 -10.85 -5.30
CA ARG A 376 -4.67 -9.52 -5.27
C ARG A 376 -3.55 -9.33 -6.31
N ALA A 377 -3.02 -10.42 -6.86
CA ALA A 377 -1.88 -10.41 -7.79
C ALA A 377 -2.33 -10.37 -9.24
N LYS A 378 -1.74 -9.49 -10.07
CA LYS A 378 -1.98 -9.50 -11.52
C LYS A 378 -1.08 -10.51 -12.24
N HIS A 379 0.23 -10.44 -12.00
CA HIS A 379 1.24 -11.22 -12.72
C HIS A 379 1.86 -12.34 -11.87
N THR A 380 2.27 -12.04 -10.63
CA THR A 380 3.02 -12.99 -9.79
C THR A 380 2.42 -13.11 -8.39
N LEU A 381 2.08 -14.34 -7.99
CA LEU A 381 1.65 -14.69 -6.64
C LEU A 381 2.62 -15.70 -6.00
N ILE A 382 3.17 -15.35 -4.84
CA ILE A 382 4.07 -16.22 -4.08
C ILE A 382 3.53 -16.42 -2.66
N LEU A 383 3.26 -17.67 -2.28
CA LEU A 383 2.82 -18.03 -0.93
C LEU A 383 4.02 -18.55 -0.12
N CYS A 384 4.37 -17.90 0.98
CA CYS A 384 5.42 -18.32 1.90
C CYS A 384 4.78 -18.86 3.19
N GLY A 385 5.16 -20.07 3.59
CA GLY A 385 4.66 -20.64 4.84
C GLY A 385 5.28 -21.98 5.25
N ASN A 386 5.04 -22.37 6.50
CA ASN A 386 5.29 -23.73 6.96
C ASN A 386 4.02 -24.57 6.74
N PHE A 387 3.90 -25.14 5.55
CA PHE A 387 2.68 -25.82 5.10
C PHE A 387 2.43 -27.20 5.72
N ASN A 388 3.26 -27.69 6.65
CA ASN A 388 3.06 -29.00 7.27
C ASN A 388 1.70 -29.09 7.99
N THR A 389 1.30 -28.05 8.72
CA THR A 389 0.03 -28.01 9.45
C THR A 389 -1.16 -27.61 8.59
N PHE A 390 -0.91 -27.01 7.42
CA PHE A 390 -1.95 -26.59 6.47
C PHE A 390 -2.58 -27.79 5.75
N LYS A 391 -1.83 -28.88 5.58
CA LYS A 391 -2.32 -30.13 4.96
C LYS A 391 -3.49 -30.78 5.70
N ASN A 392 -3.69 -30.43 6.98
CA ASN A 392 -4.82 -30.92 7.78
C ASN A 392 -6.14 -30.18 7.49
N ASN A 393 -6.08 -29.04 6.78
CA ASN A 393 -7.25 -28.32 6.34
C ASN A 393 -7.60 -28.68 4.90
N THR A 394 -8.86 -29.02 4.63
CA THR A 394 -9.31 -29.49 3.31
C THR A 394 -9.01 -28.48 2.19
N MET A 395 -9.36 -27.20 2.39
CA MET A 395 -9.16 -26.14 1.40
C MET A 395 -7.69 -25.94 1.09
N TRP A 396 -6.84 -25.80 2.11
CA TRP A 396 -5.40 -25.65 1.92
C TRP A 396 -4.76 -26.90 1.34
N ARG A 397 -5.19 -28.11 1.74
CA ARG A 397 -4.71 -29.35 1.15
C ARG A 397 -4.99 -29.38 -0.36
N MET A 398 -6.18 -28.98 -0.80
CA MET A 398 -6.53 -28.90 -2.22
C MET A 398 -5.65 -27.89 -2.97
N LEU A 399 -5.39 -26.72 -2.37
CA LEU A 399 -4.48 -25.71 -2.93
C LEU A 399 -3.05 -26.24 -3.07
N LEU A 400 -2.54 -26.90 -2.03
CA LEU A 400 -1.17 -27.43 -2.01
C LEU A 400 -1.00 -28.60 -3.00
N VAL A 401 -1.99 -29.49 -3.11
CA VAL A 401 -1.98 -30.58 -4.10
C VAL A 401 -1.99 -30.01 -5.53
N ASP A 402 -2.81 -29.00 -5.81
CA ASP A 402 -2.79 -28.31 -7.10
C ASP A 402 -1.42 -27.68 -7.39
N ALA A 403 -0.82 -27.01 -6.40
CA ALA A 403 0.52 -26.45 -6.53
C ALA A 403 1.60 -27.52 -6.79
N GLU A 404 1.51 -28.69 -6.15
CA GLU A 404 2.40 -29.83 -6.39
C GLU A 404 2.23 -30.37 -7.83
N ILE A 405 0.98 -30.58 -8.29
CA ILE A 405 0.67 -31.03 -9.67
C ILE A 405 1.22 -30.06 -10.72
N ARG A 406 1.09 -28.76 -10.46
CA ARG A 406 1.58 -27.69 -11.36
C ARG A 406 3.07 -27.38 -11.21
N ARG A 407 3.81 -28.18 -10.42
CA ARG A 407 5.24 -27.96 -10.12
C ARG A 407 5.55 -26.54 -9.59
N ALA A 408 4.58 -25.95 -8.89
CA ALA A 408 4.68 -24.64 -8.26
C ALA A 408 5.04 -24.72 -6.77
N TYR A 409 4.89 -25.89 -6.15
CA TYR A 409 5.31 -26.14 -4.76
C TYR A 409 6.82 -26.41 -4.67
N VAL A 410 7.51 -25.63 -3.84
CA VAL A 410 8.96 -25.70 -3.64
C VAL A 410 9.27 -25.83 -2.16
N LYS A 411 10.01 -26.89 -1.80
CA LYS A 411 10.54 -27.07 -0.45
C LYS A 411 11.92 -26.44 -0.33
N LEU A 412 12.02 -25.35 0.43
CA LEU A 412 13.29 -24.67 0.68
C LEU A 412 14.09 -25.40 1.77
N ARG A 413 15.42 -25.29 1.67
CA ARG A 413 16.34 -25.73 2.74
C ARG A 413 16.20 -24.85 3.98
N ALA A 414 16.74 -25.29 5.11
CA ALA A 414 16.90 -24.43 6.27
C ALA A 414 17.79 -23.22 5.89
N GLU A 415 17.31 -22.01 6.19
CA GLU A 415 18.01 -20.74 5.92
C GLU A 415 18.47 -20.53 4.46
N PRO A 416 17.55 -20.48 3.48
CA PRO A 416 17.94 -20.33 2.09
C PRO A 416 18.60 -18.97 1.81
N THR A 417 19.60 -18.96 0.92
CA THR A 417 20.21 -17.73 0.41
C THR A 417 19.28 -17.05 -0.60
N SER A 418 19.49 -15.75 -0.86
CA SER A 418 18.71 -15.02 -1.87
C SER A 418 18.82 -15.69 -3.24
N GLU A 419 20.02 -16.11 -3.65
CA GLU A 419 20.25 -16.82 -4.92
C GLU A 419 19.43 -18.11 -5.03
N MET A 420 19.43 -18.93 -3.96
CA MET A 420 18.64 -20.17 -3.92
C MET A 420 17.13 -19.89 -4.06
N ILE A 421 16.62 -18.85 -3.41
CA ILE A 421 15.22 -18.45 -3.52
C ILE A 421 14.91 -18.01 -4.94
N MET A 422 15.72 -17.11 -5.50
CA MET A 422 15.47 -16.51 -6.81
C MET A 422 15.53 -17.52 -7.96
N LYS A 423 16.32 -18.60 -7.82
CA LYS A 423 16.32 -19.72 -8.77
C LYS A 423 14.93 -20.35 -8.96
N HIS A 424 14.13 -20.39 -7.90
CA HIS A 424 12.79 -20.96 -7.95
C HIS A 424 11.70 -19.96 -8.35
N VAL A 425 12.04 -18.67 -8.45
CA VAL A 425 11.08 -17.56 -8.66
C VAL A 425 11.25 -16.90 -10.03
N ILE A 426 12.46 -16.83 -10.58
CA ILE A 426 12.74 -16.21 -11.90
C ILE A 426 12.43 -17.21 -13.03
N LYS A 427 11.78 -16.73 -14.11
CA LYS A 427 11.52 -17.51 -15.33
C LYS A 427 12.85 -17.99 -15.94
N GLY A 428 12.89 -19.24 -16.42
CA GLY A 428 14.09 -19.81 -17.05
C GLY A 428 15.24 -20.19 -16.10
N LYS A 429 15.15 -19.89 -14.79
CA LYS A 429 16.13 -20.34 -13.78
C LYS A 429 15.64 -21.52 -12.92
N SER A 430 14.35 -21.85 -12.97
CA SER A 430 13.79 -23.04 -12.29
C SER A 430 14.35 -24.32 -12.94
N ILE A 431 14.83 -25.24 -12.10
CA ILE A 431 15.14 -26.63 -12.49
C ILE A 431 13.84 -27.42 -12.61
#